data_AF-A0A2E6KRM1-F1
#
_entry.id   AF-A0A2E6KRM1-F1
#
_cell.length_a   1.000
_cell.length_b   1.000
_cell.length_c   1.000
_cell.angle_alpha   90.00
_cell.angle_beta   90.00
_cell.angle_gamma   90.00
#
_symmetry.space_group_name_H-M   'P 1'
#
loop_
_entity.id
_entity.type
_entity.pdbx_description
1 polymer ?
#
loop_
_entity_poly.entity_id
_entity_poly.type
_entity_poly.pdbx_seq_one_letter_code
_entity_poly.pdbx_strand_id
1 'polypeptide(L)'
;MLEYGIFGGSYLGETVTEYPKSWFTKAKLSKKFDVTLNYFQIRAGLSLKEWKKRGWIMDEDPRGWFQWYCRFCMGRRIPEIDKIQIMRWKVFGPRHIGGIKKNCPKKFFSCRKKQRQALLQWAYNPFF
;
A
#
# COMPACT_ATOMS: atom_id res chain seq x y z
N MET A 1 -4.94 4.11 -6.85
CA MET A 1 -4.71 3.08 -5.81
C MET A 1 -5.96 2.80 -4.99
N LEU A 2 -6.53 3.82 -4.33
CA LEU A 2 -7.73 3.67 -3.48
C LEU A 2 -8.94 3.03 -4.18
N GLU A 3 -9.15 3.36 -5.46
CA GLU A 3 -10.21 2.78 -6.30
C GLU A 3 -10.02 1.28 -6.57
N TYR A 4 -8.78 0.82 -6.79
CA TYR A 4 -8.50 -0.60 -6.98
C TYR A 4 -8.79 -1.41 -5.71
N GLY A 5 -8.66 -0.78 -4.54
CA GLY A 5 -8.87 -1.40 -3.25
C GLY A 5 -7.60 -2.02 -2.68
N ILE A 6 -7.24 -1.54 -1.50
CA ILE A 6 -6.03 -1.91 -0.76
C ILE A 6 -6.35 -2.04 0.72
N PHE A 7 -5.61 -2.89 1.42
CA PHE A 7 -5.72 -3.10 2.87
C PHE A 7 -7.16 -3.35 3.35
N GLY A 8 -7.96 -4.01 2.52
CA GLY A 8 -9.35 -4.31 2.78
C GLY A 8 -10.21 -3.09 3.12
N GLY A 9 -9.86 -1.93 2.55
CA GLY A 9 -10.58 -0.66 2.72
C GLY A 9 -10.43 0.01 4.09
N SER A 10 -9.68 -0.55 5.02
CA SER A 10 -9.70 -0.17 6.45
C SER A 10 -8.45 0.56 6.94
N TYR A 11 -7.62 1.09 6.04
CA TYR A 11 -6.29 1.56 6.45
C TYR A 11 -6.27 2.95 7.07
N LEU A 12 -7.04 3.91 6.53
CA LEU A 12 -6.97 5.31 6.97
C LEU A 12 -7.68 5.54 8.30
N GLY A 13 -8.70 4.74 8.65
CA GLY A 13 -9.49 4.94 9.86
C GLY A 13 -9.92 6.40 10.02
N GLU A 14 -9.66 6.98 11.19
CA GLU A 14 -10.02 8.38 11.50
C GLU A 14 -9.21 9.42 10.73
N THR A 15 -8.04 9.08 10.18
CA THR A 15 -7.24 10.05 9.41
C THR A 15 -7.80 10.27 8.01
N VAL A 16 -8.89 9.60 7.62
CA VAL A 16 -9.56 9.82 6.33
C VAL A 16 -9.94 11.29 6.10
N THR A 17 -10.24 12.03 7.17
CA THR A 17 -10.60 13.46 7.14
C THR A 17 -9.42 14.38 6.85
N GLU A 18 -8.18 13.88 6.96
CA GLU A 18 -6.96 14.64 6.62
C GLU A 18 -6.80 14.83 5.10
N TYR A 19 -7.48 14.03 4.28
CA TYR A 19 -7.24 13.96 2.83
C TYR A 19 -8.39 14.55 2.01
N PRO A 20 -8.12 15.01 0.77
CA PRO A 20 -9.16 15.57 -0.10
C PRO A 20 -10.31 14.59 -0.34
N LYS A 21 -11.55 15.07 -0.18
CA LYS A 21 -12.75 14.27 -0.44
C LYS A 21 -12.77 13.65 -1.84
N SER A 22 -12.17 14.34 -2.82
CA SER A 22 -12.06 13.87 -4.20
C SER A 22 -11.34 12.52 -4.33
N TRP A 23 -10.38 12.21 -3.45
CA TRP A 23 -9.66 10.93 -3.45
C TRP A 23 -10.57 9.74 -3.12
N PHE A 24 -11.69 10.01 -2.43
CA PHE A 24 -12.60 8.99 -1.94
C PHE A 24 -13.82 8.74 -2.82
N THR A 25 -14.00 9.53 -3.88
CA THR A 25 -15.16 9.45 -4.79
C THR A 25 -15.39 8.02 -5.33
N LYS A 26 -14.31 7.29 -5.64
CA LYS A 26 -14.36 5.89 -6.10
C LYS A 26 -13.60 4.93 -5.18
N ALA A 27 -13.23 5.36 -3.98
CA ALA A 27 -12.41 4.55 -3.09
C ALA A 27 -13.22 3.41 -2.47
N LYS A 28 -12.60 2.24 -2.35
CA LYS A 28 -13.17 1.12 -1.60
C LYS A 28 -12.79 1.25 -0.12
N LEU A 29 -13.72 1.73 0.71
CA LEU A 29 -13.51 1.96 2.14
C LEU A 29 -14.35 1.00 2.98
N SER A 30 -13.83 0.62 4.14
CA SER A 30 -14.53 -0.17 5.15
C SER A 30 -14.05 0.20 6.54
N LYS A 31 -14.94 0.11 7.55
CA LYS A 31 -14.60 0.31 8.96
C LYS A 31 -13.74 -0.83 9.53
N LYS A 32 -13.89 -2.03 8.98
CA LYS A 32 -13.14 -3.23 9.36
C LYS A 32 -12.45 -3.81 8.13
N PHE A 33 -11.30 -4.44 8.31
CA PHE A 33 -10.59 -5.09 7.20
C PHE A 33 -11.50 -6.10 6.50
N ASP A 34 -11.77 -5.87 5.21
CA ASP A 34 -12.51 -6.79 4.34
C ASP A 34 -11.64 -7.18 3.14
N VAL A 35 -11.25 -8.45 3.08
CA VAL A 35 -10.38 -8.96 2.01
C VAL A 35 -11.02 -8.85 0.62
N THR A 36 -12.34 -8.86 0.52
CA THR A 36 -13.07 -8.81 -0.76
C THR A 36 -12.94 -7.44 -1.44
N LEU A 37 -12.65 -6.39 -0.66
CA LEU A 37 -12.40 -5.05 -1.17
C LEU A 37 -11.01 -4.90 -1.81
N ASN A 38 -10.06 -5.80 -1.52
CA ASN A 38 -8.78 -5.79 -2.22
C ASN A 38 -8.97 -6.17 -3.69
N TYR A 39 -8.26 -5.52 -4.60
CA TYR A 39 -8.33 -5.82 -6.04
C TYR A 39 -8.18 -7.32 -6.36
N PHE A 40 -7.18 -7.97 -5.77
CA PHE A 40 -6.91 -9.40 -5.98
C PHE A 40 -7.61 -10.31 -4.96
N GLN A 41 -8.49 -9.75 -4.12
CA GLN A 41 -9.26 -10.47 -3.09
C GLN A 41 -8.39 -11.35 -2.18
N ILE A 42 -7.16 -10.91 -1.90
CA ILE A 42 -6.20 -11.64 -1.07
C ILE A 42 -5.54 -10.70 -0.06
N ARG A 43 -5.18 -11.22 1.12
CA ARG A 43 -4.37 -10.48 2.09
C ARG A 43 -2.91 -10.44 1.63
N ALA A 44 -2.34 -9.24 1.61
CA ALA A 44 -0.94 -9.01 1.32
C ALA A 44 -0.32 -8.04 2.33
N GLY A 45 1.00 -8.20 2.53
CA GLY A 45 1.77 -7.43 3.50
C GLY A 45 1.78 -8.02 4.92
N LEU A 46 2.56 -7.38 5.79
CA LEU A 46 2.59 -7.65 7.22
C LEU A 46 1.53 -6.80 7.94
N SER A 47 1.07 -7.25 9.11
CA SER A 47 0.11 -6.49 9.93
C SER A 47 0.77 -5.28 10.59
N LEU A 48 -0.02 -4.27 10.96
CA LEU A 48 0.50 -3.09 11.69
C LEU A 48 1.26 -3.49 12.96
N LYS A 49 0.79 -4.52 13.68
CA LYS A 49 1.45 -5.08 14.86
C LYS A 49 2.88 -5.58 14.54
N GLU A 50 3.03 -6.28 13.42
CA GLU A 50 4.33 -6.78 12.98
C GLU A 50 5.27 -5.64 12.53
N TRP A 51 4.72 -4.60 11.89
CA TRP A 51 5.51 -3.40 11.58
C TRP A 51 6.00 -2.68 12.84
N LYS A 52 5.14 -2.56 13.87
CA LYS A 52 5.52 -2.01 15.18
C LYS A 52 6.62 -2.84 15.83
N LYS A 53 6.47 -4.17 15.86
CA LYS A 53 7.48 -5.09 16.40
C LYS A 53 8.85 -4.94 15.73
N ARG A 54 8.89 -4.60 14.43
CA ARG A 54 10.12 -4.40 13.67
C ARG A 54 10.69 -2.98 13.75
N GLY A 55 10.06 -2.07 14.50
CA GLY A 55 10.46 -0.65 14.54
C GLY A 55 10.29 0.04 13.17
N TRP A 56 9.30 -0.37 12.38
CA TRP A 56 9.09 0.17 11.03
C TRP A 56 8.03 1.26 10.96
N ILE A 57 7.37 1.56 12.07
CA ILE A 57 6.41 2.65 12.24
C ILE A 57 7.15 3.87 12.77
N MET A 58 6.88 5.02 12.17
CA MET A 58 7.38 6.31 12.61
C MET A 58 6.29 7.01 13.41
N ASP A 59 6.64 7.82 14.39
CA ASP A 59 5.68 8.47 15.28
C ASP A 59 4.78 9.45 14.53
N GLU A 60 5.31 10.07 13.49
CA GLU A 60 4.58 10.96 12.60
C GLU A 60 3.51 10.21 11.82
N ASP A 61 3.74 8.93 11.47
CA ASP A 61 2.86 8.12 10.63
C ASP A 61 2.51 6.79 11.32
N PRO A 62 1.64 6.83 12.37
CA PRO A 62 1.34 5.68 13.22
C PRO A 62 0.62 4.53 12.50
N ARG A 63 0.04 4.79 11.32
CA ARG A 63 -0.56 3.77 10.46
C ARG A 63 0.46 3.16 9.49
N GLY A 64 1.67 3.70 9.39
CA GLY A 64 2.78 3.17 8.61
C GLY A 64 2.89 3.74 7.20
N TRP A 65 3.51 2.97 6.31
CA TRP A 65 3.92 3.43 4.96
C TRP A 65 2.81 4.11 4.16
N PHE A 66 1.57 3.62 4.19
CA PHE A 66 0.53 4.21 3.35
C PHE A 66 0.03 5.56 3.88
N GLN A 67 0.04 5.79 5.19
CA GLN A 67 -0.23 7.12 5.75
C GLN A 67 0.91 8.08 5.40
N TRP A 68 2.16 7.63 5.54
CA TRP A 68 3.32 8.41 5.09
C TRP A 68 3.17 8.79 3.62
N TYR A 69 2.86 7.83 2.75
CA TYR A 69 2.69 8.01 1.31
C TYR A 69 1.59 9.03 0.99
N CYS A 70 0.41 8.92 1.61
CA CYS A 70 -0.66 9.87 1.40
C CYS A 70 -0.25 11.31 1.76
N ARG A 71 0.37 11.52 2.92
CA ARG A 71 0.82 12.85 3.35
C ARG A 71 2.00 13.37 2.53
N PHE A 72 2.91 12.48 2.10
CA PHE A 72 3.99 12.82 1.17
C PHE A 72 3.43 13.29 -0.17
N CYS A 73 2.41 12.61 -0.70
CA CYS A 73 1.69 13.04 -1.92
C CYS A 73 0.98 14.39 -1.76
N MET A 74 0.53 14.75 -0.55
CA MET A 74 -0.04 16.07 -0.26
C MET A 74 1.02 17.17 -0.05
N GLY A 75 2.31 16.85 -0.12
CA GLY A 75 3.40 17.83 -0.04
C GLY A 75 4.14 17.87 1.31
N ARG A 76 3.75 17.09 2.33
CA ARG A 76 4.53 16.99 3.57
C ARG A 76 5.92 16.43 3.27
N ARG A 77 6.97 17.02 3.85
CA ARG A 77 8.35 16.55 3.75
C ARG A 77 8.97 16.48 5.14
N ILE A 78 9.59 15.33 5.43
CA ILE A 78 10.41 15.11 6.63
C ILE A 78 11.65 14.35 6.13
N PRO A 79 12.78 15.03 5.86
CA PRO A 79 13.89 14.47 5.10
C PRO A 79 14.39 13.11 5.59
N GLU A 80 14.48 12.92 6.89
CA GLU A 80 14.98 11.71 7.55
C GLU A 80 14.04 10.52 7.31
N ILE A 81 12.73 10.75 7.46
CA ILE A 81 11.69 9.72 7.25
C ILE A 81 11.52 9.43 5.77
N ASP A 82 11.50 10.48 4.94
CA ASP A 82 11.33 10.37 3.50
C ASP A 82 12.44 9.52 2.91
N LYS A 83 13.70 9.74 3.34
CA LYS A 83 14.84 8.91 2.95
C LYS A 83 14.61 7.44 3.26
N ILE A 84 14.15 7.10 4.46
CA ILE A 84 13.91 5.71 4.87
C ILE A 84 12.78 5.08 4.04
N GLN A 85 11.65 5.77 3.91
CA GLN A 85 10.46 5.24 3.23
C GLN A 85 10.68 5.11 1.71
N ILE A 86 11.34 6.08 1.09
CA ILE A 86 11.74 6.01 -0.33
C ILE A 86 12.71 4.86 -0.55
N MET A 87 13.69 4.64 0.33
CA MET A 87 14.61 3.50 0.20
C MET A 87 13.89 2.16 0.31
N ARG A 88 12.99 1.99 1.28
CA ARG A 88 12.16 0.77 1.39
C ARG A 88 11.33 0.54 0.12
N TRP A 89 10.71 1.60 -0.40
CA TRP A 89 9.93 1.57 -1.64
C TRP A 89 10.78 1.11 -2.83
N LYS A 90 11.95 1.76 -3.04
CA LYS A 90 12.91 1.42 -4.10
C LYS A 90 13.44 -0.01 -4.04
N VAL A 91 13.61 -0.58 -2.84
CA VAL A 91 14.02 -1.99 -2.68
C VAL A 91 12.85 -2.94 -2.92
N PHE A 92 11.64 -2.56 -2.50
CA PHE A 92 10.46 -3.41 -2.57
C PHE A 92 9.98 -3.64 -4.01
N GLY A 93 9.79 -2.57 -4.79
CA GLY A 93 9.12 -2.63 -6.10
C GLY A 93 9.85 -3.48 -7.13
N PRO A 94 11.09 -3.13 -7.54
CA PRO A 94 11.85 -3.83 -8.55
C PRO A 94 11.99 -5.33 -8.28
N ARG A 95 12.20 -5.71 -7.02
CA ARG A 95 12.30 -7.12 -6.60
C ARG A 95 11.01 -7.89 -6.89
N HIS A 96 9.85 -7.35 -6.53
CA HIS A 96 8.57 -8.02 -6.75
C HIS A 96 8.14 -7.97 -8.22
N ILE A 97 8.40 -6.86 -8.91
CA ILE A 97 8.12 -6.72 -10.35
C ILE A 97 8.94 -7.74 -11.15
N GLY A 98 10.25 -7.82 -10.90
CA GLY A 98 11.13 -8.81 -11.53
C GLY A 98 10.70 -10.25 -11.21
N GLY A 99 10.34 -10.52 -9.95
CA GLY A 99 9.80 -11.82 -9.54
C GLY A 99 8.53 -12.22 -10.29
N ILE A 100 7.62 -11.28 -10.58
CA ILE A 100 6.43 -11.56 -11.37
C ILE A 100 6.79 -11.75 -12.85
N LYS A 101 7.59 -10.85 -13.45
CA LYS A 101 7.97 -10.95 -14.86
C LYS A 101 8.70 -12.25 -15.21
N LYS A 102 9.53 -12.75 -14.30
CA LYS A 102 10.27 -14.02 -14.48
C LYS A 102 9.37 -15.26 -14.41
N ASN A 103 8.31 -15.22 -13.60
CA ASN A 103 7.57 -16.42 -13.20
C ASN A 103 6.10 -16.44 -13.65
N CYS A 104 5.59 -15.37 -14.26
CA CYS A 104 4.20 -15.25 -14.67
C CYS A 104 4.11 -14.91 -16.17
N PRO A 105 3.16 -15.51 -16.90
CA PRO A 105 2.81 -15.06 -18.24
C PRO A 105 2.35 -13.59 -18.24
N LYS A 106 2.65 -12.86 -19.32
CA LYS A 106 2.19 -11.48 -19.53
C LYS A 106 0.67 -11.42 -19.43
N LYS A 107 0.14 -10.38 -18.77
CA LYS A 107 -1.32 -10.17 -18.58
C LYS A 107 -2.06 -11.29 -17.83
N PHE A 108 -1.38 -12.29 -17.29
CA PHE A 108 -2.01 -13.32 -16.45
C PHE A 108 -2.04 -12.90 -14.98
N PHE A 109 -3.05 -12.11 -14.63
CA PHE A 109 -3.17 -11.46 -13.32
C PHE A 109 -3.51 -12.41 -12.16
N SER A 110 -3.92 -13.63 -12.47
CA SER A 110 -4.11 -14.69 -11.49
C SER A 110 -2.80 -15.30 -10.96
N CYS A 111 -1.67 -15.09 -11.65
CA CYS A 111 -0.37 -15.52 -11.16
C CYS A 111 0.18 -14.54 -10.11
N ARG A 112 0.65 -15.10 -8.98
CA ARG A 112 1.28 -14.37 -7.86
C ARG A 112 0.43 -13.20 -7.33
N LYS A 113 -0.90 -13.39 -7.21
CA LYS A 113 -1.88 -12.40 -6.70
C LYS A 113 -1.41 -11.68 -5.43
N LYS A 114 -0.82 -12.41 -4.47
CA LYS A 114 -0.31 -11.81 -3.22
C LYS A 114 0.77 -10.75 -3.46
N GLN A 115 1.72 -11.01 -4.36
CA GLN A 115 2.76 -10.03 -4.70
C GLN A 115 2.18 -8.86 -5.50
N ARG A 116 1.24 -9.12 -6.42
CA ARG A 116 0.54 -8.07 -7.17
C ARG A 116 -0.29 -7.16 -6.25
N GLN A 117 -0.99 -7.72 -5.28
CA GLN A 117 -1.71 -6.94 -4.26
C GLN A 117 -0.73 -6.12 -3.39
N ALA A 118 0.42 -6.70 -3.03
CA ALA A 118 1.45 -5.99 -2.29
C ALA A 118 2.04 -4.82 -3.10
N LEU A 119 2.22 -4.97 -4.42
CA LEU A 119 2.64 -3.87 -5.29
C LEU A 119 1.65 -2.70 -5.27
N LEU A 120 0.33 -2.98 -5.34
CA LEU A 120 -0.70 -1.94 -5.19
C LEU A 120 -0.57 -1.23 -3.85
N GLN A 121 -0.39 -2.00 -2.77
CA GLN A 121 -0.19 -1.47 -1.41
C GLN A 121 1.10 -0.67 -1.25
N TRP A 122 2.01 -0.69 -2.22
CA TRP A 122 3.27 0.07 -2.25
C TRP A 122 3.33 1.07 -3.42
N ALA A 123 2.18 1.47 -3.99
CA ALA A 123 2.12 2.44 -5.10
C ALA A 123 2.80 2.02 -6.41
N TYR A 124 2.98 0.72 -6.63
CA TYR A 124 3.44 0.18 -7.90
C TYR A 124 2.28 -0.29 -8.78
N ASN A 125 2.47 -0.23 -10.10
CA ASN A 125 1.57 -0.84 -11.06
C ASN A 125 1.75 -2.37 -11.09
N PRO A 126 0.71 -3.18 -10.75
CA PRO A 126 0.79 -4.63 -10.81
C PRO A 126 0.29 -5.23 -12.15
N PHE A 127 -0.14 -4.40 -13.12
CA PHE A 127 -0.89 -4.80 -14.33
C PHE A 127 0.00 -4.88 -15.58
N PHE A 128 1.12 -5.59 -15.47
CA PHE A 128 2.00 -5.93 -16.59
C PHE A 128 2.02 -7.44 -16.83
#